data_AF-A0A379FFZ7-F1
#
_entry.id   AF-A0A379FFZ7-F1
#
_cell.length_a   1.000
_cell.length_b   1.000
_cell.length_c   1.000
_cell.angle_alpha   90.00
_cell.angle_beta   90.00
_cell.angle_gamma   90.00
#
_symmetry.space_group_name_H-M   'P 1'
#
loop_
_entity.id
_entity.type
_entity.pdbx_description
1 polymer ?
#
loop_
_entity_poly.entity_id
_entity_poly.type
_entity_poly.pdbx_seq_one_letter_code
_entity_poly.pdbx_strand_id
1 'polypeptide(L)'
;MAKSKNHKATPFLGTKIFVQTGLGEAMTVTEATLSPATITIANNKLKADDMIMLSGLGELDGRFPIAQVDGNKVTLCDEVDWSDKTLPTDFAEAKAQRIQWSNNFCAVKSFSKDGSTTEQI
;
A
#
# COMPACT_ATOMS: atom_id res chain seq x y z
N MET A 1 -50.18 -20.56 8.71
CA MET A 1 -49.21 -19.96 7.75
C MET A 1 -48.15 -19.22 8.57
N ALA A 2 -46.92 -19.75 8.66
CA ALA A 2 -45.85 -19.15 9.46
C ALA A 2 -45.13 -18.06 8.66
N LYS A 3 -44.94 -16.87 9.26
CA LYS A 3 -44.26 -15.71 8.66
C LYS A 3 -42.79 -16.03 8.38
N SER A 4 -42.34 -15.73 7.16
CA SER A 4 -40.92 -15.76 6.77
C SER A 4 -40.10 -14.88 7.71
N LYS A 5 -39.07 -15.44 8.34
CA LYS A 5 -38.10 -14.67 9.11
C LYS A 5 -37.28 -13.84 8.13
N ASN A 6 -37.49 -12.52 8.13
CA ASN A 6 -36.63 -11.58 7.42
C ASN A 6 -35.22 -11.70 7.98
N HIS A 7 -34.35 -12.44 7.30
CA HIS A 7 -32.91 -12.37 7.51
C HIS A 7 -32.50 -10.94 7.18
N LYS A 8 -32.25 -10.11 8.20
CA LYS A 8 -31.54 -8.83 8.00
C LYS A 8 -30.19 -9.21 7.41
N ALA A 9 -30.04 -9.07 6.09
CA ALA A 9 -28.72 -9.00 5.49
C ALA A 9 -28.04 -7.80 6.15
N THR A 10 -27.04 -8.07 6.99
CA THR A 10 -26.09 -7.04 7.38
C THR A 10 -25.54 -6.45 6.08
N PRO A 11 -25.63 -5.12 5.87
CA PRO A 11 -24.99 -4.54 4.70
C PRO A 11 -23.52 -4.93 4.78
N PHE A 12 -23.02 -5.59 3.73
CA PHE A 12 -21.57 -5.71 3.55
C PHE A 12 -21.04 -4.28 3.60
N LEU A 13 -20.29 -3.93 4.66
CA LEU A 13 -19.49 -2.72 4.72
C LEU A 13 -18.57 -2.82 3.51
N GLY A 14 -18.95 -2.12 2.42
CA GLY A 14 -18.49 -2.39 1.08
C GLY A 14 -16.99 -2.61 1.05
N THR A 15 -16.57 -3.86 0.86
CA THR A 15 -15.17 -4.20 0.75
C THR A 15 -14.64 -3.45 -0.46
N LYS A 16 -13.85 -2.39 -0.21
CA LYS A 16 -13.15 -1.67 -1.28
C LYS A 16 -11.98 -2.56 -1.70
N ILE A 17 -12.27 -3.56 -2.51
CA ILE A 17 -11.24 -4.37 -3.15
C ILE A 17 -10.58 -3.45 -4.18
N PHE A 18 -9.35 -3.04 -3.89
CA PHE A 18 -8.53 -2.27 -4.82
C PHE A 18 -7.66 -3.25 -5.61
N VAL A 19 -7.79 -3.23 -6.93
CA VAL A 19 -6.95 -4.03 -7.83
C VAL A 19 -5.80 -3.14 -8.29
N GLN A 20 -4.57 -3.51 -7.95
CA GLN A 20 -3.38 -2.81 -8.44
C GLN A 20 -3.26 -3.03 -9.96
N THR A 21 -3.12 -1.95 -10.72
CA THR A 21 -2.93 -1.99 -12.17
C THR A 21 -1.49 -1.70 -12.59
N GLY A 22 -0.70 -1.07 -11.72
CA GLY A 22 0.67 -0.74 -12.04
C GLY A 22 1.37 0.09 -10.96
N LEU A 23 2.52 0.64 -11.33
CA LEU A 23 3.32 1.58 -10.54
C LEU A 23 3.45 2.88 -11.33
N GLY A 24 3.39 4.00 -10.63
CA GLY A 24 3.60 5.32 -11.19
C GLY A 24 5.07 5.62 -11.47
N GLU A 25 5.33 6.88 -11.80
CA GLU A 25 6.67 7.43 -11.99
C GLU A 25 7.55 7.19 -10.75
N ALA A 26 8.80 6.77 -10.97
CA ALA A 26 9.77 6.59 -9.91
C ALA A 26 10.32 7.94 -9.46
N MET A 27 10.21 8.21 -8.16
CA MET A 27 10.75 9.39 -7.51
C MET A 27 11.93 8.97 -6.62
N THR A 28 13.01 9.74 -6.65
CA THR A 28 14.22 9.44 -5.86
C THR A 28 13.98 9.71 -4.38
N VAL A 29 14.32 8.73 -3.54
CA VAL A 29 14.36 8.89 -2.08
C VAL A 29 15.77 9.32 -1.70
N THR A 30 15.89 10.39 -0.92
CA THR A 30 17.20 10.95 -0.52
C THR A 30 17.55 10.66 0.92
N GLU A 31 16.54 10.46 1.77
CA GLU A 31 16.72 10.22 3.21
C GLU A 31 15.58 9.35 3.74
N ALA A 32 15.84 8.61 4.82
CA ALA A 32 14.84 7.86 5.57
C ALA A 32 15.11 7.97 7.08
N THR A 33 14.05 7.91 7.89
CA THR A 33 14.11 7.85 9.36
C THR A 33 13.28 6.68 9.86
N LEU A 34 13.72 6.05 10.96
CA LEU A 34 13.08 4.84 11.49
C LEU A 34 11.94 5.14 12.48
N SER A 35 12.01 6.23 13.24
CA SER A 35 11.00 6.57 14.26
C SER A 35 10.81 8.10 14.38
N PRO A 36 9.68 8.66 13.90
CA PRO A 36 8.66 8.00 13.07
C PRO A 36 9.23 7.56 11.71
N ALA A 37 8.59 6.58 11.07
CA ALA A 37 8.95 6.11 9.75
C ALA A 37 8.68 7.21 8.72
N THR A 38 9.73 7.92 8.29
CA THR A 38 9.61 9.00 7.30
C THR A 38 10.64 8.84 6.20
N ILE A 39 10.30 9.35 5.02
CA ILE A 39 11.17 9.35 3.85
C ILE A 39 11.14 10.73 3.21
N THR A 40 12.29 11.18 2.70
CA THR A 40 12.40 12.42 1.92
C THR A 40 12.46 12.06 0.45
N ILE A 41 11.53 12.59 -0.34
CA ILE A 41 11.40 12.34 -1.78
C ILE A 41 11.57 13.65 -2.53
N ALA A 42 12.52 13.69 -3.48
CA ALA A 42 12.71 14.84 -4.34
C ALA A 42 11.56 14.96 -5.36
N ASN A 43 11.04 16.19 -5.57
CA ASN A 43 9.91 16.46 -6.46
C ASN A 43 8.68 15.58 -6.17
N ASN A 44 8.34 15.47 -4.89
CA ASN A 44 7.25 14.64 -4.41
C ASN A 44 5.90 15.02 -5.08
N LYS A 45 5.19 14.01 -5.62
CA LYS A 45 3.82 14.13 -6.18
C LYS A 45 2.79 13.30 -5.41
N LEU A 46 3.18 12.78 -4.25
CA LEU A 46 2.35 11.94 -3.39
C LEU A 46 1.45 12.78 -2.49
N LYS A 47 0.37 12.16 -2.01
CA LYS A 47 -0.54 12.73 -1.02
C LYS A 47 -0.79 11.72 0.10
N ALA A 48 -1.37 12.21 1.20
CA ALA A 48 -1.92 11.34 2.23
C ALA A 48 -2.91 10.33 1.64
N ASP A 49 -2.99 9.15 2.27
CA ASP A 49 -3.78 7.98 1.86
C ASP A 49 -3.33 7.29 0.56
N ASP A 50 -2.28 7.76 -0.11
CA ASP A 50 -1.67 6.99 -1.20
C ASP A 50 -0.85 5.82 -0.65
N MET A 51 -0.79 4.74 -1.44
CA MET A 51 0.12 3.63 -1.17
C MET A 51 1.33 3.74 -2.08
N ILE A 52 2.52 3.58 -1.52
CA ILE A 52 3.78 3.62 -2.25
C ILE A 52 4.48 2.28 -2.21
N MET A 53 5.27 2.01 -3.23
CA MET A 53 6.25 0.96 -3.26
C MET A 53 7.63 1.59 -3.12
N LEU A 54 8.36 1.16 -2.10
CA LEU A 54 9.76 1.49 -1.85
C LEU A 54 10.65 0.37 -2.39
N SER A 55 11.73 0.77 -3.05
CA SER A 55 12.72 -0.14 -3.62
C SER A 55 14.11 0.50 -3.53
N GLY A 56 15.15 -0.31 -3.32
CA GLY A 56 16.53 0.17 -3.26
C GLY A 56 16.95 0.74 -1.89
N LEU A 57 16.14 0.50 -0.84
CA LEU A 57 16.43 0.79 0.56
C LEU A 57 16.75 -0.48 1.38
N GLY A 58 16.82 -1.65 0.73
CA GLY A 58 17.19 -2.91 1.36
C GLY A 58 16.08 -3.46 2.26
N GLU A 59 16.32 -3.52 3.57
CA GLU A 59 15.33 -4.06 4.53
C GLU A 59 14.07 -3.20 4.68
N LEU A 60 14.13 -1.94 4.23
CA LEU A 60 13.01 -0.99 4.23
C LEU A 60 12.20 -1.05 2.92
N ASP A 61 12.56 -1.94 1.98
CA ASP A 61 11.81 -2.14 0.75
C ASP A 61 10.46 -2.79 1.06
N GLY A 62 9.41 -2.32 0.37
CA GLY A 62 8.07 -2.80 0.66
C GLY A 62 6.98 -1.91 0.10
N ARG A 63 5.74 -2.17 0.53
CA ARG A 63 4.57 -1.37 0.19
C ARG A 63 4.02 -0.75 1.45
N PHE A 64 3.92 0.57 1.49
CA PHE A 64 3.54 1.30 2.69
C PHE A 64 2.47 2.34 2.38
N PRO A 65 1.44 2.46 3.23
CA PRO A 65 0.50 3.57 3.18
C PRO A 65 1.13 4.85 3.73
N ILE A 66 0.75 5.99 3.17
CA ILE A 66 1.20 7.31 3.60
C ILE A 66 0.17 7.91 4.55
N ALA A 67 0.59 8.29 5.76
CA ALA A 67 -0.23 9.03 6.69
C ALA A 67 -0.26 10.53 6.35
N GLN A 68 0.90 11.12 6.07
CA GLN A 68 1.02 12.55 5.85
C GLN A 68 2.12 12.90 4.86
N VAL A 69 1.91 13.99 4.12
CA VAL A 69 2.93 14.60 3.26
C VAL A 69 3.11 16.06 3.68
N ASP A 70 4.35 16.44 3.95
CA ASP A 70 4.77 17.81 4.24
C ASP A 70 5.91 18.21 3.29
N GLY A 71 5.55 18.85 2.17
CA GLY A 71 6.46 19.13 1.06
C GLY A 71 7.13 17.87 0.52
N ASN A 72 8.46 17.79 0.64
CA ASN A 72 9.25 16.64 0.21
C ASN A 72 9.30 15.51 1.25
N LYS A 73 8.83 15.75 2.48
CA LYS A 73 8.84 14.76 3.55
C LYS A 73 7.53 13.99 3.56
N VAL A 74 7.62 12.67 3.52
CA VAL A 74 6.49 11.74 3.56
C VAL A 74 6.59 10.93 4.84
N THR A 75 5.51 10.92 5.62
CA THR A 75 5.36 10.14 6.84
C THR A 75 4.48 8.94 6.55
N LEU A 76 4.99 7.74 6.84
CA LEU A 76 4.24 6.50 6.69
C LEU A 76 3.26 6.32 7.86
N CYS A 77 2.26 5.46 7.70
CA CYS A 77 1.31 5.21 8.79
C CYS A 77 1.98 4.56 10.02
N ASP A 78 1.37 4.75 11.18
CA ASP A 78 1.88 4.31 12.48
C ASP A 78 2.05 2.78 12.58
N GLU A 79 1.33 2.01 11.75
CA GLU A 79 1.51 0.55 11.65
C GLU A 79 2.85 0.14 11.01
N VAL A 80 3.56 1.07 10.37
CA VAL A 80 4.87 0.82 9.78
C VAL A 80 5.94 0.94 10.85
N ASP A 81 6.34 -0.22 11.39
CA ASP A 81 7.42 -0.32 12.37
C ASP A 81 8.76 -0.67 11.70
N TRP A 82 9.71 0.26 11.80
CA TRP A 82 11.10 0.11 11.34
C TRP A 82 12.11 0.06 12.49
N SER A 83 11.66 -0.08 13.74
CA SER A 83 12.52 -0.07 14.92
C SER A 83 13.62 -1.15 14.90
N ASP A 84 13.31 -2.33 14.37
CA ASP A 84 14.24 -3.45 14.23
C ASP A 84 15.04 -3.42 12.90
N LYS A 85 14.91 -2.36 12.10
CA LYS A 85 15.52 -2.25 10.78
C LYS A 85 16.74 -1.34 10.78
N THR A 86 17.66 -1.62 9.87
CA THR A 86 18.84 -0.77 9.69
C THR A 86 18.62 0.22 8.55
N LEU A 87 18.98 1.49 8.78
CA LEU A 87 18.98 2.49 7.71
C LEU A 87 20.04 2.16 6.66
N PRO A 88 19.70 2.24 5.36
CA PRO A 88 20.69 2.12 4.30
C PRO A 88 21.66 3.30 4.36
N THR A 89 22.93 3.06 4.06
CA THR A 89 23.97 4.09 3.96
C THR A 89 24.04 4.71 2.56
N ASP A 90 23.47 4.03 1.56
CA ASP A 90 23.41 4.48 0.18
C ASP A 90 21.97 4.56 -0.30
N PHE A 91 21.62 5.69 -0.90
CA PHE A 91 20.29 5.99 -1.45
C PHE A 91 20.32 6.14 -2.98
N ALA A 92 21.44 5.83 -3.65
CA ALA A 92 21.60 6.03 -5.10
C ALA A 92 20.54 5.27 -5.93
N GLU A 93 20.15 4.08 -5.47
CA GLU A 93 19.10 3.28 -6.12
C GLU A 93 17.72 3.42 -5.47
N ALA A 94 17.61 4.21 -4.40
CA ALA A 94 16.41 4.33 -3.59
C ALA A 94 15.31 5.09 -4.34
N LYS A 95 14.17 4.43 -4.53
CA LYS A 95 13.03 4.92 -5.31
C LYS A 95 11.73 4.70 -4.57
N ALA A 96 10.85 5.67 -4.68
CA ALA A 96 9.46 5.60 -4.27
C ALA A 96 8.56 5.70 -5.51
N GLN A 97 7.65 4.75 -5.65
CA GLN A 97 6.66 4.73 -6.73
C GLN A 97 5.26 4.67 -6.15
N ARG A 98 4.37 5.55 -6.62
CA ARG A 98 2.95 5.48 -6.25
C ARG A 98 2.32 4.21 -6.84
N ILE A 99 1.58 3.46 -6.04
CA ILE A 99 0.79 2.34 -6.54
C ILE A 99 -0.44 2.87 -7.26
N GLN A 100 -0.65 2.41 -8.49
CA GLN A 100 -1.81 2.77 -9.28
C GLN A 100 -2.91 1.74 -9.08
N TRP A 101 -4.09 2.23 -8.70
CA TRP A 101 -5.28 1.41 -8.49
C TRP A 101 -6.21 1.50 -9.70
N SER A 102 -6.88 0.39 -10.01
CA SER A 102 -7.94 0.39 -11.01
C SER A 102 -9.10 1.28 -10.53
N ASN A 103 -9.45 2.28 -11.34
CA ASN A 103 -10.66 3.08 -11.14
C ASN A 103 -11.93 2.36 -11.63
N ASN A 104 -11.78 1.19 -12.27
CA ASN A 104 -12.84 0.47 -12.97
C ASN A 104 -13.20 -0.84 -12.28
N PHE A 105 -13.68 -0.79 -11.03
CA PHE A 105 -14.26 -1.97 -10.38
C PHE A 105 -15.42 -2.55 -11.21
N CYS A 106 -16.18 -1.69 -11.89
CA CYS A 106 -17.28 -2.07 -12.79
C CYS A 106 -16.84 -2.97 -13.98
N ALA A 107 -15.55 -2.95 -14.34
CA ALA A 107 -15.00 -3.77 -15.41
C ALA A 107 -14.52 -5.15 -14.91
N VAL A 108 -14.45 -5.35 -13.59
CA VAL A 108 -14.09 -6.64 -13.00
C VAL A 108 -15.30 -7.57 -13.08
N LYS A 109 -15.32 -8.43 -14.09
CA LYS A 109 -16.45 -9.34 -14.37
C LYS A 109 -16.42 -10.64 -13.56
N SER A 110 -15.25 -11.06 -13.12
CA SER A 110 -15.06 -12.23 -12.24
C SER A 110 -13.68 -12.18 -11.59
N PHE A 111 -13.58 -12.76 -10.40
CA PHE A 111 -12.31 -13.21 -9.84
C PHE A 111 -12.29 -14.74 -9.97
N SER A 112 -11.48 -15.25 -10.88
CA SER A 112 -11.25 -16.70 -11.00
C SER A 112 -9.90 -17.01 -10.38
N LYS A 113 -9.91 -17.77 -9.28
CA LYS A 113 -8.71 -18.41 -8.75
C LYS A 113 -8.64 -19.79 -9.39
N ASP A 114 -7.61 -20.05 -10.20
CA ASP A 114 -7.28 -21.41 -10.61
C ASP A 114 -6.21 -21.95 -9.66
N GLY A 115 -6.45 -23.12 -9.08
CA GLY A 115 -5.59 -23.75 -8.07
C GLY A 115 -6.29 -24.09 -6.75
N SER A 116 -6.61 -25.38 -6.56
CA SER A 116 -7.12 -25.95 -5.31
C SER A 116 -5.99 -26.40 -4.36
N THR A 117 -6.26 -26.17 -3.06
CA THR A 117 -5.72 -26.78 -1.84
C THR A 117 -4.44 -27.63 -1.90
N THR A 118 -3.38 -27.13 -1.26
CA THR A 118 -2.39 -28.01 -0.63
C THR A 118 -3.04 -28.60 0.62
N GLU A 119 -3.14 -29.94 0.69
CA GLU A 119 -3.53 -30.61 1.93
C GLU A 119 -2.55 -30.23 3.03
N GLN A 120 -3.07 -29.77 4.17
CA GLN A 120 -2.25 -29.68 5.39
C GLN A 120 -1.98 -31.11 5.85
N ILE A 121 -0.70 -31.47 5.90
CA ILE A 121 -0.17 -32.66 6.59
C ILE A 121 -0.25 -32.40 8.09
#